data_AF-A0A1A9I3F7-F1
#
_entry.id   AF-A0A1A9I3F7-F1
#
_cell.length_a   1.000
_cell.length_b   1.000
_cell.length_c   1.000
_cell.angle_alpha   90.00
_cell.angle_beta   90.00
_cell.angle_gamma   90.00
#
_symmetry.space_group_name_H-M   'P 1'
#
loop_
_entity.id
_entity.type
_entity.pdbx_description
1 polymer ?
#
loop_
_entity_poly.entity_id
_entity_poly.type
_entity_poly.pdbx_seq_one_letter_code
_entity_poly.pdbx_strand_id
1 'polypeptide(L)'
;MEKNIPILNKRIFWDTDFSKLDYKSHAASIIERVFERGDVEDIRQVRRFYGDEKVKEVLLNAKWLRYDIFLFVKNLFDLKSETFRCYTMRQSKEIPWLY
;
A
#
# COMPACT_ATOMS: atom_id res chain seq x y z
N MET A 1 1.37 5.09 23.72
CA MET A 1 0.49 3.92 23.56
C MET A 1 1.25 2.87 22.79
N GLU A 2 1.50 1.72 23.40
CA GLU A 2 2.12 0.58 22.73
C GLU A 2 1.17 0.11 21.61
N LYS A 3 1.64 0.16 20.37
CA LYS A 3 0.89 -0.33 19.22
C LYS A 3 1.13 -1.83 19.13
N ASN A 4 0.09 -2.63 19.37
CA ASN A 4 0.17 -4.08 19.26
C ASN A 4 0.57 -4.49 17.84
N ILE A 5 1.56 -5.37 17.73
CA ILE A 5 2.06 -5.90 16.46
C ILE A 5 0.87 -6.51 15.68
N PRO A 6 0.69 -6.17 14.40
CA PRO A 6 -0.41 -6.71 13.62
C PRO A 6 -0.19 -8.21 13.36
N ILE A 7 -1.26 -8.97 13.47
CA ILE A 7 -1.36 -10.40 13.15
C ILE A 7 -1.69 -10.52 11.66
N LEU A 8 -0.65 -10.55 10.83
CA LEU A 8 -0.80 -10.64 9.37
C LEU A 8 -0.70 -12.09 8.89
N ASN A 9 -1.47 -12.42 7.85
CA ASN A 9 -1.34 -13.72 7.20
C ASN A 9 0.02 -13.86 6.50
N LYS A 10 0.78 -14.91 6.84
CA LYS A 10 2.12 -15.19 6.28
C LYS A 10 2.12 -15.28 4.74
N ARG A 11 0.99 -15.66 4.12
CA ARG A 11 0.85 -15.75 2.65
C ARG A 11 1.10 -14.41 1.94
N ILE A 12 0.83 -13.28 2.60
CA ILE A 12 1.10 -11.93 2.05
C ILE A 12 2.59 -11.77 1.69
N PHE A 13 3.45 -12.41 2.48
CA PHE A 13 4.91 -12.31 2.44
C PHE A 13 5.56 -13.61 1.94
N TRP A 14 4.94 -14.33 1.00
CA TRP A 14 5.44 -15.63 0.51
C TRP A 14 6.91 -15.60 0.03
N ASP A 15 7.39 -14.45 -0.44
CA ASP A 15 8.75 -14.18 -0.93
C ASP A 15 9.67 -13.50 0.11
N THR A 16 9.24 -13.37 1.37
CA THR A 16 10.00 -12.68 2.42
C THR A 16 10.01 -13.51 3.71
N ASP A 17 11.16 -13.56 4.38
CA ASP A 17 11.29 -14.21 5.68
C ASP A 17 10.47 -13.45 6.73
N PHE A 18 9.28 -13.98 7.04
CA PHE A 18 8.33 -13.37 7.98
C PHE A 18 8.93 -13.16 9.37
N SER A 19 9.92 -13.98 9.77
CA SER A 19 10.58 -13.86 11.07
C SER A 19 11.49 -12.63 11.19
N LYS A 20 11.94 -12.09 10.06
CA LYS A 20 12.84 -10.93 9.97
C LYS A 20 12.12 -9.64 9.58
N LEU A 21 10.79 -9.66 9.59
CA LEU A 21 9.99 -8.52 9.20
C LEU A 21 10.11 -7.40 10.26
N ASP A 22 10.84 -6.35 9.92
CA ASP A 22 10.88 -5.15 10.75
C ASP A 22 9.73 -4.21 10.39
N TYR A 23 8.71 -4.22 11.24
CA TYR A 23 7.51 -3.40 11.10
C TYR A 23 7.80 -1.89 11.11
N LYS A 24 8.92 -1.43 11.67
CA LYS A 24 9.26 0.01 11.68
C LYS A 24 10.02 0.41 10.42
N SER A 25 11.11 -0.27 10.10
CA SER A 25 11.97 0.11 8.96
C SER A 25 11.36 -0.25 7.60
N HIS A 26 10.50 -1.27 7.54
CA HIS A 26 9.89 -1.74 6.29
C HIS A 26 8.41 -1.38 6.15
N ALA A 27 7.94 -0.34 6.85
CA ALA A 27 6.53 0.06 6.86
C ALA A 27 5.94 0.20 5.44
N ALA A 28 6.66 0.83 4.51
CA ALA A 28 6.18 1.01 3.14
C ALA A 28 5.90 -0.33 2.43
N SER A 29 6.88 -1.24 2.45
CA SER A 29 6.76 -2.58 1.84
C SER A 29 5.63 -3.39 2.46
N ILE A 30 5.47 -3.32 3.79
CA ILE A 30 4.43 -4.04 4.53
C ILE A 30 3.05 -3.51 4.15
N ILE A 31 2.84 -2.19 4.19
CA ILE A 31 1.57 -1.55 3.84
C ILE A 31 1.20 -1.87 2.39
N GLU A 32 2.12 -1.67 1.44
CA GLU A 32 1.86 -1.95 0.02
C GLU A 32 1.47 -3.42 -0.20
N ARG A 33 2.21 -4.37 0.40
CA ARG A 33 1.92 -5.81 0.26
C ARG A 33 0.60 -6.21 0.86
N VAL A 34 0.24 -5.67 2.03
CA VAL A 34 -1.04 -5.97 2.69
C VAL A 34 -2.20 -5.44 1.86
N PHE A 35 -2.11 -4.25 1.28
CA PHE A 35 -3.16 -3.75 0.39
C PHE A 35 -3.23 -4.53 -0.94
N GLU A 36 -2.11 -5.03 -1.46
CA GLU A 36 -2.06 -5.79 -2.71
C GLU A 36 -2.57 -7.24 -2.58
N ARG A 37 -2.31 -7.89 -1.44
CA ARG A 37 -2.46 -9.36 -1.26
C ARG A 37 -3.25 -9.77 -0.01
N GLY A 38 -3.44 -8.87 0.94
CA GLY A 38 -4.11 -9.14 2.21
C GLY A 38 -5.63 -9.07 2.08
N ASP A 39 -6.31 -9.56 3.11
CA ASP A 39 -7.75 -9.46 3.23
C ASP A 39 -8.18 -8.21 4.04
N VAL A 40 -9.49 -8.08 4.26
CA VAL A 40 -10.06 -6.96 5.00
C VAL A 40 -9.52 -6.90 6.43
N GLU A 41 -9.27 -8.03 7.08
CA GLU A 41 -8.74 -8.06 8.44
C GLU A 41 -7.27 -7.62 8.47
N ASP A 42 -6.44 -8.11 7.55
CA ASP A 42 -5.05 -7.67 7.43
C ASP A 42 -4.97 -6.14 7.23
N ILE A 43 -5.81 -5.60 6.34
CA ILE A 43 -5.88 -4.15 6.07
C ILE A 43 -6.30 -3.38 7.34
N ARG A 44 -7.31 -3.87 8.10
CA ARG A 44 -7.72 -3.25 9.36
C ARG A 44 -6.59 -3.23 10.38
N GLN A 45 -5.82 -4.31 10.48
CA GLN A 45 -4.72 -4.39 11.43
C GLN A 45 -3.55 -3.48 11.07
N VAL A 46 -3.18 -3.42 9.79
CA VAL A 46 -2.18 -2.46 9.31
C VAL A 46 -2.60 -1.02 9.60
N ARG A 47 -3.86 -0.67 9.35
CA ARG A 47 -4.40 0.66 9.66
C ARG A 47 -4.38 0.97 11.16
N ARG A 48 -4.73 0.01 12.02
CA ARG A 48 -4.66 0.17 13.48
C ARG A 48 -3.22 0.34 13.98
N PHE A 49 -2.27 -0.41 13.42
CA PHE A 49 -0.87 -0.37 13.83
C PHE A 49 -0.16 0.88 13.33
N TYR A 50 -0.17 1.15 12.03
CA TYR A 50 0.56 2.30 11.47
C TYR A 50 -0.19 3.62 11.65
N GLY A 51 -1.52 3.58 11.66
CA GLY A 51 -2.38 4.76 11.59
C GLY A 51 -2.68 5.14 10.14
N ASP A 52 -3.86 5.72 9.93
CA ASP A 52 -4.35 6.06 8.59
C ASP A 52 -3.47 7.10 7.88
N GLU A 53 -2.90 8.04 8.62
CA GLU A 53 -1.98 9.05 8.06
C GLU A 53 -0.76 8.39 7.41
N LYS A 54 -0.12 7.44 8.11
CA LYS A 54 1.08 6.75 7.60
C LYS A 54 0.74 5.82 6.44
N VAL A 55 -0.38 5.11 6.54
CA VAL A 55 -0.88 4.25 5.47
C VAL A 55 -1.16 5.06 4.20
N LYS A 56 -1.85 6.19 4.34
CA LYS A 56 -2.15 7.11 3.23
C LYS A 56 -0.87 7.67 2.61
N GLU A 57 0.08 8.14 3.43
CA GLU A 57 1.38 8.66 2.96
C GLU A 57 2.11 7.63 2.09
N VAL A 58 2.17 6.37 2.54
CA VAL A 58 2.82 5.29 1.79
C VAL A 58 2.09 5.03 0.47
N LEU A 59 0.77 4.83 0.50
CA LEU A 59 -0.01 4.46 -0.69
C LEU A 59 -0.04 5.57 -1.75
N LEU A 60 0.00 6.85 -1.34
CA LEU A 60 0.12 7.99 -2.26
C LEU A 60 1.48 8.02 -2.97
N ASN A 61 2.54 7.60 -2.27
CA ASN A 61 3.91 7.58 -2.79
C ASN A 61 4.29 6.27 -3.50
N ALA A 62 3.44 5.24 -3.44
CA ALA A 62 3.66 3.97 -4.10
C ALA A 62 3.88 4.18 -5.61
N LYS A 63 4.97 3.61 -6.13
CA LYS A 63 5.32 3.72 -7.56
C LYS A 63 4.34 2.95 -8.44
N TRP A 64 3.80 1.85 -7.92
CA TRP A 64 2.85 0.98 -8.58
C TRP A 64 1.84 0.47 -7.55
N LEU A 65 0.57 0.48 -7.94
CA LEU A 65 -0.53 -0.20 -7.25
C LEU A 65 -1.42 -0.82 -8.31
N ARG A 66 -1.93 -2.03 -8.09
CA ARG A 66 -2.96 -2.62 -8.94
C ARG A 66 -4.18 -1.68 -9.02
N TYR A 67 -4.87 -1.67 -10.17
CA TYR A 67 -5.90 -0.65 -10.45
C TYR A 67 -7.10 -0.71 -9.50
N ASP A 68 -7.57 -1.92 -9.17
CA ASP A 68 -8.59 -2.18 -8.16
C ASP A 68 -8.16 -1.68 -6.77
N ILE A 69 -6.91 -1.90 -6.36
CA ILE A 69 -6.38 -1.41 -5.09
C ILE A 69 -6.29 0.12 -5.08
N PHE A 70 -5.82 0.72 -6.17
CA PHE A 70 -5.85 2.17 -6.33
C PHE A 70 -7.27 2.74 -6.18
N LEU A 71 -8.27 2.15 -6.84
CA LEU A 71 -9.67 2.58 -6.71
C LEU A 71 -10.18 2.39 -5.29
N PHE A 72 -9.86 1.25 -4.66
CA PHE A 72 -10.22 0.97 -3.28
C PHE A 72 -9.65 2.04 -2.34
N VAL A 73 -8.35 2.33 -2.40
CA VAL A 73 -7.67 3.32 -1.55
C VAL A 73 -8.19 4.73 -1.81
N LYS A 74 -8.42 5.07 -3.08
CA LYS A 74 -9.02 6.34 -3.48
C LYS A 74 -10.37 6.56 -2.79
N ASN A 75 -11.24 5.56 -2.84
CA ASN A 75 -12.57 5.64 -2.24
C ASN A 75 -12.51 5.53 -0.71
N LEU A 76 -11.59 4.73 -0.16
CA LEU A 76 -11.41 4.52 1.28
C LEU A 76 -11.04 5.83 2.00
N PHE A 77 -10.23 6.67 1.38
CA PHE A 77 -9.72 7.90 1.96
C PHE A 77 -10.27 9.18 1.32
N ASP A 78 -11.26 9.05 0.43
CA ASP A 78 -11.86 10.14 -0.35
C ASP A 78 -10.80 11.06 -1.01
N LEU A 79 -9.97 10.46 -1.87
CA LEU A 79 -8.82 11.12 -2.51
C LEU A 79 -9.05 11.38 -3.99
N LYS A 80 -8.36 12.40 -4.51
CA LYS A 80 -8.31 12.67 -5.95
C LYS A 80 -7.30 11.75 -6.63
N SER A 81 -7.51 11.39 -7.89
CA SER A 81 -6.62 10.47 -8.60
C SER A 81 -5.20 11.04 -8.73
N GLU A 82 -5.10 12.36 -8.90
CA GLU A 82 -3.87 13.11 -9.14
C GLU A 82 -2.93 13.11 -7.94
N THR A 83 -3.43 12.81 -6.74
CA THR A 83 -2.57 12.72 -5.55
C THR A 83 -1.70 11.47 -5.56
N PHE A 84 -2.07 10.45 -6.33
CA PHE A 84 -1.34 9.18 -6.38
C PHE A 84 -0.19 9.26 -7.38
N ARG A 85 1.02 9.02 -6.92
CA ARG A 85 2.22 8.96 -7.76
C ARG A 85 2.09 7.92 -8.87
N CYS A 86 1.53 6.75 -8.56
CA CYS A 86 1.33 5.70 -9.57
C CYS A 86 0.35 6.11 -10.68
N TYR A 87 -0.59 7.02 -10.40
CA TYR A 87 -1.54 7.52 -11.39
C TYR A 87 -0.89 8.55 -12.31
N THR A 88 -0.18 9.53 -11.76
CA THR A 88 0.53 10.55 -12.55
C THR A 88 1.61 9.93 -13.43
N MET A 89 2.34 8.93 -12.91
CA MET A 89 3.33 8.17 -13.69
C MET A 89 2.73 7.33 -14.82
N ARG A 90 1.45 6.92 -14.73
CA ARG A 90 0.76 6.22 -15.82
C ARG A 90 0.32 7.17 -16.93
N GLN A 91 -0.14 8.37 -16.56
CA GLN A 91 -0.54 9.39 -17.52
C GLN A 91 0.64 10.00 -18.27
N SER A 92 1.78 10.18 -17.60
CA SER A 92 2.97 10.81 -18.20
C SER A 92 3.73 9.91 -19.20
N LYS A 93 3.27 8.69 -19.46
CA LYS A 93 3.81 7.85 -20.53
C LYS A 93 3.19 8.30 -21.86
N GLU A 94 3.65 9.45 -22.37
CA GLU A 94 3.47 9.77 -23.78
C GLU A 94 4.09 8.63 -24.60
N ILE A 95 3.35 8.12 -25.60
CA ILE A 95 3.90 7.18 -26.59
C ILE A 95 4.89 7.99 -27.43
N PRO A 96 6.22 7.75 -27.34
CA PRO A 96 7.17 8.67 -27.97
C PRO A 96 7.18 8.58 -29.50
N TRP A 97 6.59 7.54 -30.10
CA TRP A 97 6.65 7.32 -31.54
C TRP A 97 5.32 6.74 -32.08
N LEU A 98 4.45 7.61 -32.56
CA LEU A 98 3.45 7.26 -33.58
C LEU A 98 4.08 7.60 -34.95
N TYR A 99 4.25 6.57 -35.80
CA TYR A 99 4.50 6.73 -37.24
C TYR A 99 3.23 7.19 -37.95
#